data_AF-A0A3B1BPN0-F1
#
_entry.id   AF-A0A3B1BPN0-F1
#
_cell.length_a   1.000
_cell.length_b   1.000
_cell.length_c   1.000
_cell.angle_alpha   90.00
_cell.angle_beta   90.00
_cell.angle_gamma   90.00
#
_symmetry.space_group_name_H-M   'P 1'
#
loop_
_entity.id
_entity.type
_entity.pdbx_description
1 polymer ?
#
loop_
_entity_poly.entity_id
_entity_poly.type
_entity_poly.pdbx_seq_one_letter_code
_entity_poly.pdbx_strand_id
1 'polypeptide(L)'
;KGFSYGYVPRFIHVPKGAKVRIIFTNIDKAAGLTKNPDVTMGMNVAGFYGPRTMIIGVRGMSQVAEFVASKAGEFEFFCQHFCGPLHLEMRGTFFVDPPGQQASLAVGDYDDISRQEQLVGEHERVWVVGTNKLMNTLNEGKEPTI
;
A
#
# COMPACT_ATOMS: atom_id res chain seq x y z
N LYS A 1 -8.76 9.63 10.82
CA LYS A 1 -8.32 11.05 10.96
C LYS A 1 -6.81 11.06 11.18
N GLY A 2 -6.08 11.95 10.52
CA GLY A 2 -4.64 12.17 10.75
C GLY A 2 -4.39 13.47 11.50
N PHE A 3 -3.52 13.42 12.49
CA PHE A 3 -2.97 14.57 13.20
C PHE A 3 -1.46 14.36 13.31
N SER A 4 -0.73 15.33 13.82
CA SER A 4 0.73 15.27 13.84
C SER A 4 1.22 14.02 14.55
N TYR A 5 1.94 13.21 13.79
CA TYR A 5 2.56 11.96 14.24
C TYR A 5 1.58 10.86 14.67
N GLY A 6 0.31 10.93 14.29
CA GLY A 6 -0.66 9.93 14.70
C GLY A 6 -1.94 9.83 13.88
N TYR A 7 -2.62 8.70 14.07
CA TYR A 7 -3.92 8.42 13.49
C TYR A 7 -4.95 8.10 14.56
N VAL A 8 -6.19 8.53 14.33
CA VAL A 8 -7.36 8.07 15.08
C VAL A 8 -8.40 7.49 14.11
N PRO A 9 -8.81 6.23 14.29
CA PRO A 9 -8.24 5.24 15.21
C PRO A 9 -6.82 4.79 14.80
N ARG A 10 -6.03 4.28 15.75
CA ARG A 10 -4.70 3.69 15.50
C ARG A 10 -4.78 2.22 15.09
N PHE A 11 -5.80 1.51 15.55
CA PHE A 11 -6.06 0.10 15.22
C PHE A 11 -7.41 0.00 14.50
N ILE A 12 -7.43 -0.67 13.35
CA ILE A 12 -8.62 -0.82 12.52
C ILE A 12 -8.82 -2.31 12.27
N HIS A 13 -9.95 -2.86 12.71
CA HIS A 13 -10.34 -4.24 12.44
C HIS A 13 -11.44 -4.28 11.38
N VAL A 14 -11.28 -5.14 10.38
CA VAL A 14 -12.29 -5.43 9.37
C VAL A 14 -12.38 -6.92 9.10
N PRO A 15 -13.56 -7.48 8.81
CA PRO A 15 -13.66 -8.88 8.42
C PRO A 15 -13.12 -9.09 6.99
N LYS A 16 -12.48 -10.23 6.75
CA LYS A 16 -12.06 -10.67 5.40
C LYS A 16 -13.26 -10.66 4.44
N GLY A 17 -13.05 -10.12 3.25
CA GLY A 17 -14.05 -9.95 2.19
C GLY A 17 -14.89 -8.67 2.29
N ALA A 18 -14.71 -7.86 3.34
CA ALA A 18 -15.44 -6.60 3.46
C ALA A 18 -15.07 -5.59 2.36
N LYS A 19 -16.08 -4.82 1.92
CA LYS A 19 -15.86 -3.59 1.15
C LYS A 19 -15.49 -2.47 2.12
N VAL A 20 -14.23 -2.08 2.09
CA VAL A 20 -13.67 -1.07 2.99
C VAL A 20 -13.64 0.27 2.29
N ARG A 21 -14.13 1.31 2.97
CA ARG A 21 -14.03 2.72 2.58
C ARG A 21 -13.28 3.46 3.67
N ILE A 22 -12.02 3.82 3.43
CA ILE A 22 -11.22 4.63 4.35
C ILE A 22 -11.45 6.09 4.00
N ILE A 23 -11.98 6.86 4.95
CA ILE A 23 -12.11 8.31 4.84
C ILE A 23 -11.03 8.94 5.73
N PHE A 24 -10.02 9.49 5.09
CA PHE A 24 -8.90 10.14 5.76
C PHE A 24 -9.03 11.65 5.66
N THR A 25 -9.16 12.30 6.82
CA THR A 25 -9.11 13.76 6.95
C THR A 25 -7.85 14.15 7.71
N ASN A 26 -7.05 15.03 7.13
CA ASN A 26 -5.95 15.70 7.83
C ASN A 26 -6.53 16.84 8.68
N ILE A 27 -6.51 16.67 10.00
CA ILE A 27 -7.06 17.61 10.98
C ILE A 27 -5.97 18.37 11.75
N ASP A 28 -4.74 18.41 11.22
CA ASP A 28 -3.65 19.11 11.90
C ASP A 28 -3.99 20.60 12.06
N LYS A 29 -3.75 21.14 13.26
CA LYS A 29 -4.06 22.53 13.65
C LYS A 29 -2.86 23.24 14.27
N ALA A 30 -1.95 22.50 14.89
CA ALA A 30 -0.69 22.93 15.45
C ALA A 30 0.10 21.63 15.59
N ALA A 31 1.29 21.51 14.99
CA ALA A 31 1.94 20.23 15.04
C ALA A 31 2.18 19.83 16.51
N GLY A 32 1.65 18.68 16.93
CA GLY A 32 1.51 18.37 18.36
C GLY A 32 2.78 18.61 19.18
N LEU A 33 3.95 18.32 18.61
CA LEU A 33 5.29 18.52 19.19
C LEU A 33 6.11 19.64 18.54
N THR A 34 5.67 20.24 17.43
CA THR A 34 6.41 21.30 16.70
C THR A 34 5.49 22.47 16.37
N LYS A 35 6.00 23.71 16.39
CA LYS A 35 5.14 24.89 16.20
C LYS A 35 4.59 25.06 14.76
N ASN A 36 5.00 24.21 13.83
CA ASN A 36 4.63 24.29 12.41
C ASN A 36 3.77 23.09 12.01
N PRO A 37 2.43 23.23 11.92
CA PRO A 37 1.55 22.15 11.46
C PRO A 37 1.88 21.75 10.02
N ASP A 38 1.87 20.46 9.74
CA ASP A 38 2.16 19.96 8.40
C ASP A 38 0.97 20.14 7.46
N VAL A 39 1.25 20.68 6.28
CA VAL A 39 0.23 20.97 5.25
C VAL A 39 -0.25 19.68 4.60
N THR A 40 0.59 18.65 4.54
CA THR A 40 0.32 17.41 3.82
C THR A 40 0.69 16.21 4.67
N MET A 41 -0.23 15.24 4.76
CA MET A 41 0.00 13.95 5.39
C MET A 41 -0.39 12.84 4.43
N GLY A 42 0.19 11.66 4.62
CA GLY A 42 -0.19 10.45 3.92
C GLY A 42 -0.92 9.48 4.83
N MET A 43 -1.64 8.54 4.24
CA MET A 43 -1.98 7.27 4.86
C MET A 43 -1.80 6.21 3.80
N ASN A 44 -1.05 5.16 4.09
CA ASN A 44 -0.86 4.04 3.19
C ASN A 44 -0.75 2.74 3.99
N VAL A 45 -1.47 1.70 3.60
CA VAL A 45 -1.38 0.36 4.19
C VAL A 45 -0.24 -0.39 3.52
N ALA A 46 0.77 -0.82 4.27
CA ALA A 46 1.91 -1.54 3.73
C ALA A 46 1.54 -2.88 3.09
N GLY A 47 2.41 -3.37 2.21
CA GLY A 47 2.25 -4.68 1.57
C GLY A 47 1.14 -4.72 0.53
N PHE A 48 0.34 -5.77 0.54
CA PHE A 48 -0.67 -6.07 -0.48
C PHE A 48 -1.67 -4.94 -0.74
N TYR A 49 -2.06 -4.20 0.31
CA TYR A 49 -3.03 -3.11 0.20
C TYR A 49 -2.42 -1.76 -0.20
N GLY A 50 -1.10 -1.65 -0.31
CA GLY A 50 -0.39 -0.41 -0.62
C GLY A 50 -0.94 0.31 -1.84
N PRO A 51 -0.91 -0.32 -3.03
CA PRO A 51 -1.40 0.31 -4.26
C PRO A 51 -2.86 0.78 -4.21
N ARG A 52 -3.66 0.28 -3.25
CA ARG A 52 -5.09 0.59 -3.09
C ARG A 52 -5.36 1.70 -2.07
N THR A 53 -4.37 2.05 -1.25
CA THR A 53 -4.57 2.90 -0.07
C THR A 53 -3.65 4.12 -0.04
N MET A 54 -2.93 4.42 -1.12
CA MET A 54 -1.99 5.55 -1.31
C MET A 54 -2.64 6.95 -1.17
N ILE A 55 -3.17 7.30 0.00
CA ILE A 55 -3.83 8.58 0.23
C ILE A 55 -2.80 9.65 0.53
N ILE A 56 -2.95 10.81 -0.12
CA ILE A 56 -2.26 12.06 0.23
C ILE A 56 -3.34 13.08 0.60
N GLY A 57 -3.41 13.44 1.88
CA GLY A 57 -4.38 14.37 2.44
C GLY A 57 -3.76 15.70 2.79
N VAL A 58 -4.20 16.74 2.09
CA VAL A 58 -3.90 18.13 2.44
C VAL A 58 -4.73 18.54 3.67
N ARG A 59 -4.18 19.40 4.51
CA ARG A 59 -4.82 19.91 5.73
C ARG A 59 -6.23 20.45 5.44
N GLY A 60 -7.19 20.01 6.24
CA GLY A 60 -8.61 20.38 6.12
C GLY A 60 -9.39 19.63 5.04
N MET A 61 -8.71 18.88 4.17
CA MET A 61 -9.35 18.08 3.12
C MET A 61 -9.58 16.64 3.58
N SER A 62 -10.62 16.02 3.04
CA SER A 62 -10.90 14.59 3.21
C SER A 62 -10.67 13.86 1.90
N GLN A 63 -9.93 12.76 1.97
CA GLN A 63 -9.65 11.87 0.86
C GLN A 63 -10.22 10.50 1.15
N VAL A 64 -10.55 9.75 0.10
CA VAL A 64 -11.21 8.45 0.21
C VAL A 64 -10.43 7.39 -0.56
N ALA A 65 -10.23 6.24 0.06
CA ALA A 65 -9.79 5.02 -0.63
C ALA A 65 -10.84 3.92 -0.43
N GLU A 66 -11.12 3.18 -1.50
CA GLU A 66 -12.08 2.08 -1.50
C GLU A 66 -11.42 0.82 -2.04
N PHE A 67 -11.59 -0.28 -1.32
CA PHE A 67 -11.07 -1.58 -1.73
C PHE A 67 -11.80 -2.73 -1.04
N VAL A 68 -11.56 -3.95 -1.52
CA VAL A 68 -12.03 -5.17 -0.86
C VAL A 68 -10.91 -5.74 -0.01
N ALA A 69 -11.18 -6.02 1.27
CA ALA A 69 -10.25 -6.64 2.19
C ALA A 69 -10.14 -8.17 1.92
N SER A 70 -9.60 -8.54 0.77
CA SER A 70 -9.58 -9.94 0.28
C SER A 70 -8.61 -10.90 0.99
N LYS A 71 -7.54 -10.41 1.62
CA LYS A 71 -6.47 -11.21 2.24
C LYS A 71 -6.42 -10.90 3.73
N ALA A 72 -6.59 -11.93 4.55
CA ALA A 72 -6.48 -11.84 6.00
C ALA A 72 -5.03 -11.59 6.42
N GLY A 73 -4.87 -10.90 7.54
CA GLY A 73 -3.55 -10.63 8.12
C GLY A 73 -3.48 -9.29 8.84
N GLU A 74 -2.33 -9.09 9.47
CA GLU A 74 -1.95 -7.82 10.09
C GLU A 74 -1.13 -6.98 9.11
N PHE A 75 -1.60 -5.76 8.83
CA PHE A 75 -0.92 -4.81 7.95
C PHE A 75 -0.69 -3.50 8.68
N GLU A 76 0.55 -3.04 8.71
CA GLU A 76 0.83 -1.71 9.23
C GLU A 76 0.41 -0.65 8.21
N PHE A 77 -0.22 0.43 8.65
CA PHE A 77 -0.41 1.63 7.85
C PHE A 77 0.40 2.78 8.43
N PHE A 78 0.95 3.61 7.56
CA PHE A 78 1.89 4.64 7.93
C PHE A 78 1.72 5.89 7.09
N CYS A 79 2.33 6.98 7.55
CA CYS A 79 2.40 8.19 6.77
C CYS A 79 3.44 7.99 5.67
N GLN A 80 3.01 8.02 4.40
CA GLN A 80 3.91 7.90 3.27
C GLN A 80 4.55 9.24 2.85
N HIS A 81 4.03 10.36 3.36
CA HIS A 81 4.51 11.71 3.02
C HIS A 81 5.22 12.33 4.22
N PHE A 82 6.44 12.82 4.03
CA PHE A 82 7.21 13.43 5.12
C PHE A 82 6.45 14.62 5.71
N CYS A 83 6.05 14.48 6.98
CA CYS A 83 5.28 15.46 7.75
C CYS A 83 6.00 15.78 9.07
N GLY A 84 7.32 15.93 9.02
CA GLY A 84 8.13 16.36 10.17
C GLY A 84 8.96 15.26 10.85
N PRO A 85 9.63 15.58 11.97
CA PRO A 85 10.70 14.74 12.53
C PRO A 85 10.25 13.35 12.99
N LEU A 86 9.04 13.23 13.52
CA LEU A 86 8.46 11.97 13.98
C LEU A 86 7.58 11.31 12.91
N HIS A 87 7.81 11.64 11.63
CA HIS A 87 7.11 11.06 10.50
C HIS A 87 7.10 9.53 10.50
N LEU A 88 8.23 8.92 10.87
CA LEU A 88 8.37 7.46 10.92
C LEU A 88 7.54 6.81 12.03
N GLU A 89 7.16 7.55 13.07
CA GLU A 89 6.33 7.05 14.17
C GLU A 89 4.83 7.22 13.91
N MET A 90 4.47 7.94 12.85
CA MET A 90 3.09 8.10 12.41
C MET A 90 2.60 6.80 11.76
N ARG A 91 2.19 5.86 12.60
CA ARG A 91 1.75 4.51 12.21
C ARG A 91 0.53 4.03 12.97
N GLY A 92 -0.13 3.04 12.39
CA GLY A 92 -1.21 2.26 12.99
C GLY A 92 -1.29 0.90 12.35
N THR A 93 -2.21 0.05 12.83
CA THR A 93 -2.36 -1.32 12.33
C THR A 93 -3.75 -1.56 11.80
N PHE A 94 -3.81 -2.14 10.61
CA PHE A 94 -5.00 -2.57 9.90
C PHE A 94 -5.06 -4.10 9.92
N PHE A 95 -6.03 -4.63 10.64
CA PHE A 95 -6.28 -6.05 10.80
C PHE A 95 -7.41 -6.48 9.89
N VAL A 96 -7.14 -7.48 9.05
CA VAL A 96 -8.16 -8.17 8.25
C VAL A 96 -8.44 -9.51 8.89
N ASP A 97 -9.47 -9.56 9.73
CA ASP A 97 -9.81 -10.71 10.55
C ASP A 97 -10.42 -11.83 9.71
N PRO A 98 -9.85 -13.05 9.72
CA PRO A 98 -10.45 -14.21 9.08
C PRO A 98 -11.73 -14.65 9.82
N PRO A 99 -12.59 -15.48 9.19
CA PRO A 99 -13.80 -15.97 9.84
C PRO A 99 -13.50 -16.69 11.16
N GLY A 100 -14.05 -16.17 12.27
CA GLY A 100 -14.01 -16.79 13.59
C GLY A 100 -12.72 -16.59 14.39
N GLN A 101 -11.74 -15.83 13.90
CA GLN A 101 -10.49 -15.53 14.61
C GLN A 101 -10.00 -14.11 14.33
N GLN A 102 -9.16 -13.54 15.19
CA GLN A 102 -8.51 -12.25 14.95
C GLN A 102 -7.22 -12.44 14.16
N ALA A 103 -6.93 -11.51 13.26
CA ALA A 103 -5.68 -11.51 12.52
C ALA A 103 -4.49 -11.22 13.44
N SER A 104 -3.37 -11.86 13.16
CA SER A 104 -2.09 -11.63 13.83
C SER A 104 -0.95 -12.06 12.91
N LEU A 105 0.30 -11.80 13.29
CA LEU A 105 1.49 -12.29 12.58
C LEU A 105 1.52 -13.81 12.34
N ALA A 106 0.80 -14.61 13.14
CA ALA A 106 0.67 -16.06 12.95
C ALA A 106 -0.61 -16.48 12.19
N VAL A 107 -1.57 -15.57 12.03
CA VAL A 107 -2.92 -15.84 11.50
C VAL A 107 -3.23 -14.86 10.39
N GLY A 108 -2.97 -15.29 9.15
CA GLY A 108 -3.22 -14.50 7.93
C GLY A 108 -2.91 -15.30 6.67
N ASP A 109 -3.29 -14.75 5.52
CA ASP A 109 -3.02 -15.34 4.19
C ASP A 109 -1.61 -14.95 3.71
N TYR A 110 -0.59 -15.07 4.55
CA TYR A 110 0.76 -14.55 4.28
C TYR A 110 1.45 -15.22 3.09
N ASP A 111 1.24 -16.53 2.92
CA ASP A 111 1.76 -17.28 1.77
C ASP A 111 1.21 -16.73 0.45
N ASP A 112 -0.07 -16.37 0.42
CA ASP A 112 -0.72 -15.76 -0.74
C ASP A 112 -0.25 -14.33 -0.98
N ILE A 113 -0.12 -13.54 0.09
CA ILE A 113 0.33 -12.13 0.02
C ILE A 113 1.75 -12.03 -0.55
N SER A 114 2.61 -13.02 -0.25
CA SER A 114 3.98 -13.07 -0.78
C SER A 114 4.04 -13.32 -2.29
N ARG A 115 2.98 -13.88 -2.88
CA ARG A 115 2.88 -14.09 -4.32
C ARG A 115 2.55 -12.74 -4.94
N GLN A 116 3.49 -12.17 -5.68
CA GLN A 116 3.28 -10.90 -6.36
C GLN A 116 2.30 -11.07 -7.52
N GLU A 117 1.00 -11.00 -7.24
CA GLU A 117 -0.09 -11.11 -8.24
C GLU A 117 0.02 -10.08 -9.37
N GLN A 118 0.74 -8.97 -9.15
CA GLN A 118 0.97 -7.91 -10.14
C GLN A 118 2.24 -8.11 -10.98
N LEU A 119 3.05 -9.13 -10.70
CA LEU A 119 4.16 -9.47 -11.59
C LEU A 119 3.67 -10.37 -12.71
N VAL A 120 4.16 -10.08 -13.92
CA VAL A 120 4.03 -10.97 -15.07
C VAL A 120 4.58 -12.33 -14.67
N GLY A 121 3.79 -13.38 -14.90
CA GLY A 121 4.18 -14.75 -14.61
C GLY A 121 5.53 -15.05 -15.24
N GLU A 122 6.35 -15.88 -14.60
CA GLU A 122 7.73 -16.14 -15.07
C GLU A 122 7.80 -16.56 -16.55
N HIS A 123 6.78 -17.28 -17.02
CA HIS A 123 6.61 -17.71 -18.41
C HIS A 123 6.20 -16.61 -19.40
N GLU A 124 5.77 -15.45 -18.92
CA GLU A 124 5.29 -14.32 -19.71
C GLU A 124 6.24 -13.11 -19.64
N ARG A 125 7.34 -13.23 -18.86
CA ARG A 125 8.42 -12.23 -18.84
C ARG A 125 9.17 -12.23 -20.18
N VAL A 126 8.67 -11.47 -21.14
CA VAL A 126 9.40 -11.17 -22.38
C VAL A 126 10.48 -10.13 -22.06
N TRP A 127 11.73 -10.55 -22.02
CA TRP A 127 12.87 -9.63 -21.95
C TRP A 127 13.01 -8.90 -23.28
N VAL A 128 12.48 -7.67 -23.37
CA VAL A 128 12.72 -6.80 -24.51
C VAL A 128 14.11 -6.17 -24.34
N VAL A 129 15.14 -6.89 -24.77
CA VAL A 129 16.49 -6.32 -24.89
C VAL A 129 16.60 -5.70 -26.28
N GLY A 130 16.44 -4.38 -26.36
CA GLY A 130 16.51 -3.64 -27.62
C GLY A 130 15.14 -3.39 -28.25
N THR A 131 14.94 -2.15 -28.70
CA THR A 131 13.68 -1.57 -29.15
C THR A 131 13.17 -2.10 -30.50
N ASN A 132 13.63 -3.24 -30.98
CA ASN A 132 13.26 -3.74 -32.30
C ASN A 132 12.73 -5.18 -32.26
N LYS A 133 11.41 -5.30 -32.44
CA LYS A 133 10.65 -6.57 -32.47
C LYS A 133 11.12 -7.53 -33.58
N LEU A 134 11.91 -7.04 -34.55
CA LEU A 134 12.46 -7.83 -35.66
C LEU A 134 13.67 -8.69 -35.29
N MET A 135 14.41 -8.39 -34.21
CA MET A 135 15.58 -9.20 -33.85
C MET A 135 15.24 -10.45 -33.03
N ASN A 136 14.06 -10.49 -32.41
CA ASN A 136 13.64 -11.62 -31.55
C ASN A 136 13.11 -12.85 -32.32
N THR A 137 13.20 -12.86 -33.65
CA THR A 137 12.86 -14.02 -34.49
C THR A 137 14.09 -14.73 -35.06
N LEU A 138 15.30 -14.27 -34.75
CA LEU A 138 16.52 -14.92 -35.20
C LEU A 138 16.88 -16.05 -34.22
N ASN A 139 16.62 -17.29 -34.63
CA ASN A 139 17.21 -18.45 -33.99
C ASN A 139 18.70 -18.52 -34.36
N GLU A 140 19.58 -18.70 -33.37
CA GLU A 140 21.02 -18.87 -33.58
C GLU A 140 21.28 -19.91 -34.69
N GLY A 141 22.07 -19.51 -35.70
CA GLY A 141 22.45 -20.37 -36.83
C GLY A 141 21.64 -20.20 -38.12
N LYS A 142 20.70 -19.24 -38.20
CA LYS A 142 20.01 -18.87 -39.46
C LYS A 142 20.14 -17.38 -39.79
N GLU A 143 21.36 -16.85 -39.76
CA GLU A 143 21.60 -15.52 -40.33
C GLU A 143 21.63 -15.62 -41.86
N PRO A 144 20.93 -14.73 -42.59
CA PRO A 144 21.04 -14.68 -44.04
C PRO A 144 22.46 -14.22 -44.40
N THR A 145 23.19 -15.08 -45.11
CA THR A 145 24.44 -14.69 -45.77
C THR A 145 24.16 -13.58 -46.78
N ILE A 146 24.96 -12.50 -46.70
CA ILE A 146 24.95 -11.37 -47.64
C ILE A 146 25.33 -11.86 -49.04
#